data_AF-A0A539DJ73-F1
#
_entry.id   AF-A0A539DJ73-F1
#
_cell.length_a   1.000
_cell.length_b   1.000
_cell.length_c   1.000
_cell.angle_alpha   90.00
_cell.angle_beta   90.00
_cell.angle_gamma   90.00
#
_symmetry.space_group_name_H-M   'P 1'
#
loop_
_entity.id
_entity.type
_entity.pdbx_description
1 polymer ?
#
loop_
_entity_poly.entity_id
_entity_poly.type
_entity_poly.pdbx_seq_one_letter_code
_entity_poly.pdbx_strand_id
1 'polypeptide(L)'
;ASVVKYATSNTAQSLKVNTGAATIVTAKLTVTESLPSGAAVAYSLSANGGTTWEATTNKAVHTFTATGSDLRWRATLSTTNASVTPTLTNVRLDYAGGYVAAGAWESATKDTVSNTSFGALSWTAGAPAGTSLKFQIATNNDNLTWTYRGPDGATGTYYTTSGTILNAVHNTQRYLRYKAFLDTTGGLVTPVLNETTLTYNTTAGALGTKTFTNGVTLKTLGTQSVTATDVVTSTLTDTQSGITVNASTPTKLGFTQHLGTRSAQIAPRRLPWRPAPQGPPPCREP
;
A
#
# COMPACT_ATOMS: atom_id res chain seq x y z
N ALA A 1 -75.57 -11.13 -38.22
CA ALA A 1 -74.11 -10.93 -38.13
C ALA A 1 -73.63 -11.52 -36.81
N SER A 2 -72.61 -12.37 -36.82
CA SER A 2 -72.01 -12.86 -35.58
C SER A 2 -71.28 -11.70 -34.91
N VAL A 3 -71.70 -11.29 -33.72
CA VAL A 3 -71.05 -10.21 -32.96
C VAL A 3 -69.80 -10.79 -32.32
N VAL A 4 -68.63 -10.20 -32.61
CA VAL A 4 -67.37 -10.56 -31.93
C VAL A 4 -67.52 -10.24 -30.45
N LYS A 5 -67.34 -11.25 -29.60
CA LYS A 5 -67.31 -11.09 -28.14
C LYS A 5 -65.88 -11.29 -27.64
N TYR A 6 -65.40 -10.34 -26.85
CA TYR A 6 -64.11 -10.43 -26.17
C TYR A 6 -64.22 -11.27 -24.89
N ALA A 7 -63.11 -11.90 -24.51
CA ALA A 7 -62.99 -12.54 -23.21
C ALA A 7 -63.15 -11.51 -22.09
N THR A 8 -63.79 -11.90 -20.98
CA THR A 8 -64.00 -11.02 -19.82
C THR A 8 -62.71 -10.70 -19.09
N SER A 9 -61.68 -11.55 -19.21
CA SER A 9 -60.32 -11.25 -18.78
C SER A 9 -59.28 -12.05 -19.54
N ASN A 10 -58.10 -11.44 -19.76
CA ASN A 10 -56.91 -12.12 -20.25
C ASN A 10 -55.63 -11.40 -19.78
N THR A 11 -54.50 -12.09 -19.78
CA THR A 11 -53.23 -11.57 -19.29
C THR A 11 -52.21 -11.46 -20.42
N ALA A 12 -51.63 -10.27 -20.56
CA ALA A 12 -50.42 -10.05 -21.34
C ALA A 12 -49.22 -10.01 -20.40
N GLN A 13 -48.12 -10.67 -20.78
CA GLN A 13 -46.88 -10.67 -20.01
C GLN A 13 -45.68 -10.50 -20.93
N SER A 14 -44.69 -9.75 -20.47
CA SER A 14 -43.42 -9.62 -21.16
C SER A 14 -42.49 -10.81 -20.94
N LEU A 15 -41.54 -10.96 -21.86
CA LEU A 15 -40.26 -11.60 -21.57
C LEU A 15 -39.40 -10.68 -20.68
N LYS A 16 -38.15 -11.07 -20.41
CA LYS A 16 -37.16 -10.20 -19.76
C LYS A 16 -37.00 -8.91 -20.57
N VAL A 17 -37.13 -7.75 -19.93
CA VAL A 17 -37.09 -6.44 -20.61
C VAL A 17 -35.78 -5.68 -20.44
N ASN A 18 -34.97 -6.05 -19.44
CA ASN A 18 -33.69 -5.39 -19.17
C ASN A 18 -32.49 -6.18 -19.71
N THR A 19 -31.38 -5.48 -19.90
CA THR A 19 -30.06 -6.07 -20.16
C THR A 19 -29.17 -5.90 -18.93
N GLY A 20 -28.16 -6.76 -18.77
CA GLY A 20 -27.24 -6.73 -17.63
C GLY A 20 -27.66 -7.52 -16.40
N ALA A 21 -26.77 -7.56 -15.41
CA ALA A 21 -26.86 -8.38 -14.21
C ALA A 21 -27.05 -7.57 -12.91
N ALA A 22 -27.13 -6.24 -13.00
CA ALA A 22 -27.35 -5.40 -11.83
C ALA A 22 -28.73 -5.70 -11.20
N THR A 23 -28.78 -5.66 -9.88
CA THR A 23 -30.02 -5.79 -9.13
C THR A 23 -30.93 -4.61 -9.45
N ILE A 24 -32.19 -4.86 -9.75
CA ILE A 24 -33.19 -3.85 -10.09
C ILE A 24 -33.94 -3.51 -8.82
N VAL A 25 -33.93 -2.22 -8.48
CA VAL A 25 -34.47 -1.72 -7.22
C VAL A 25 -35.79 -0.99 -7.44
N THR A 26 -35.86 -0.17 -8.49
CA THR A 26 -37.08 0.54 -8.85
C THR A 26 -37.39 0.40 -10.33
N ALA A 27 -38.68 0.48 -10.65
CA ALA A 27 -39.14 0.61 -12.02
C ALA A 27 -40.41 1.46 -12.09
N LYS A 28 -40.53 2.26 -13.15
CA LYS A 28 -41.72 3.02 -13.50
C LYS A 28 -42.28 2.47 -14.79
N LEU A 29 -43.47 1.89 -14.71
CA LEU A 29 -44.25 1.47 -15.87
C LEU A 29 -45.02 2.66 -16.42
N THR A 30 -44.87 2.96 -17.71
CA THR A 30 -45.66 3.97 -18.43
C THR A 30 -46.36 3.30 -19.61
N VAL A 31 -47.68 3.26 -19.56
CA VAL A 31 -48.53 2.62 -20.55
C VAL A 31 -49.43 3.66 -21.23
N THR A 32 -49.49 3.60 -22.55
CA THR A 32 -50.52 4.30 -23.34
C THR A 32 -51.69 3.34 -23.53
N GLU A 33 -52.80 3.63 -22.85
CA GLU A 33 -53.98 2.75 -22.77
C GLU A 33 -55.27 3.43 -23.23
N SER A 34 -56.21 2.66 -23.76
CA SER A 34 -57.61 3.05 -23.98
C SER A 34 -58.51 2.15 -23.13
N LEU A 35 -59.26 2.76 -22.21
CA LEU A 35 -60.15 2.07 -21.28
C LEU A 35 -61.60 2.47 -21.57
N PRO A 36 -62.30 1.77 -22.49
CA PRO A 36 -63.73 1.98 -22.71
C PRO A 36 -64.53 1.67 -21.43
N SER A 37 -65.75 2.20 -21.34
CA SER A 37 -66.60 1.99 -20.15
C SER A 37 -66.79 0.50 -19.86
N GLY A 38 -66.57 0.11 -18.60
CA GLY A 38 -66.61 -1.28 -18.15
C GLY A 38 -65.31 -2.05 -18.35
N ALA A 39 -64.28 -1.46 -18.99
CA ALA A 39 -62.95 -2.05 -19.11
C ALA A 39 -61.98 -1.55 -18.04
N ALA A 40 -61.06 -2.42 -17.62
CA ALA A 40 -60.01 -2.08 -16.67
C ALA A 40 -58.73 -2.89 -16.94
N VAL A 41 -57.59 -2.35 -16.51
CA VAL A 41 -56.29 -3.04 -16.58
C VAL A 41 -55.61 -2.98 -15.22
N ALA A 42 -55.18 -4.15 -14.73
CA ALA A 42 -54.34 -4.26 -13.54
C ALA A 42 -52.90 -4.54 -13.95
N TYR A 43 -51.96 -3.74 -13.46
CA TYR A 43 -50.54 -3.86 -13.79
C TYR A 43 -49.74 -4.49 -12.66
N SER A 44 -48.76 -5.30 -13.01
CA SER A 44 -47.78 -5.84 -12.06
C SER A 44 -46.40 -5.87 -12.68
N LEU A 45 -45.39 -5.71 -11.83
CA LEU A 45 -43.99 -5.78 -12.18
C LEU A 45 -43.30 -6.91 -11.41
N SER A 46 -42.21 -7.42 -11.96
CA SER A 46 -41.35 -8.39 -11.29
C SER A 46 -39.90 -8.06 -11.60
N ALA A 47 -39.02 -8.06 -10.59
CA ALA A 47 -37.57 -7.93 -10.78
C ALA A 47 -36.84 -9.30 -10.74
N ASN A 48 -37.56 -10.38 -10.46
CA ASN A 48 -37.01 -11.73 -10.25
C ASN A 48 -37.57 -12.77 -11.24
N GLY A 49 -37.77 -12.34 -12.50
CA GLY A 49 -38.14 -13.22 -13.60
C GLY A 49 -39.57 -13.76 -13.55
N GLY A 50 -40.44 -13.13 -12.77
CA GLY A 50 -41.83 -13.53 -12.58
C GLY A 50 -42.06 -14.54 -11.45
N THR A 51 -41.05 -14.77 -10.60
CA THR A 51 -41.21 -15.57 -9.36
C THR A 51 -42.14 -14.85 -8.38
N THR A 52 -42.00 -13.53 -8.28
CA THR A 52 -42.88 -12.65 -7.49
C THR A 52 -43.38 -11.52 -8.38
N TRP A 53 -44.69 -11.27 -8.35
CA TRP A 53 -45.34 -10.16 -9.05
C TRP A 53 -45.88 -9.17 -8.03
N GLU A 54 -45.47 -7.92 -8.15
CA GLU A 54 -45.88 -6.82 -7.29
C GLU A 54 -46.78 -5.87 -8.08
N ALA A 55 -47.93 -5.49 -7.51
CA ALA A 55 -48.87 -4.59 -8.18
C ALA A 55 -48.27 -3.18 -8.32
N THR A 56 -48.55 -2.52 -9.44
CA THR A 56 -48.16 -1.13 -9.67
C THR A 56 -49.29 -0.35 -10.34
N THR A 57 -49.21 0.97 -10.29
CA THR A 57 -50.09 1.87 -11.03
C THR A 57 -49.37 2.44 -12.25
N ASN A 58 -50.09 2.67 -13.35
CA ASN A 58 -49.55 3.33 -14.53
C ASN A 58 -48.94 4.70 -14.15
N LYS A 59 -47.70 4.96 -14.60
CA LYS A 59 -46.87 6.15 -14.35
C LYS A 59 -46.35 6.31 -12.91
N ALA A 60 -46.66 5.40 -11.99
CA ALA A 60 -46.08 5.40 -10.64
C ALA A 60 -44.69 4.75 -10.64
N VAL A 61 -43.78 5.25 -9.78
CA VAL A 61 -42.51 4.56 -9.50
C VAL A 61 -42.80 3.46 -8.49
N HIS A 62 -42.44 2.24 -8.84
CA HIS A 62 -42.50 1.06 -7.98
C HIS A 62 -41.13 0.77 -7.37
N THR A 63 -41.09 0.50 -6.07
CA THR A 63 -39.88 0.00 -5.38
C THR A 63 -40.09 -1.46 -5.03
N PHE A 64 -39.23 -2.34 -5.54
CA PHE A 64 -39.39 -3.77 -5.39
C PHE A 64 -39.05 -4.23 -3.97
N THR A 65 -39.91 -5.07 -3.41
CA THR A 65 -39.58 -5.83 -2.19
C THR A 65 -38.78 -7.09 -2.53
N ALA A 66 -39.14 -7.77 -3.62
CA ALA A 66 -38.41 -8.89 -4.19
C ALA A 66 -37.53 -8.41 -5.35
N THR A 67 -36.30 -8.01 -5.02
CA THR A 67 -35.32 -7.54 -6.01
C THR A 67 -34.67 -8.70 -6.78
N GLY A 68 -34.09 -8.38 -7.94
CA GLY A 68 -33.42 -9.35 -8.82
C GLY A 68 -32.93 -8.67 -10.10
N SER A 69 -32.46 -9.45 -11.08
CA SER A 69 -31.88 -8.91 -12.33
C SER A 69 -32.68 -9.25 -13.59
N ASP A 70 -33.93 -9.71 -13.45
CA ASP A 70 -34.84 -10.07 -14.54
C ASP A 70 -36.17 -9.31 -14.40
N LEU A 71 -36.22 -8.13 -15.01
CA LEU A 71 -37.37 -7.24 -15.01
C LEU A 71 -38.41 -7.72 -16.02
N ARG A 72 -39.66 -7.81 -15.58
CA ARG A 72 -40.82 -8.16 -16.40
C ARG A 72 -42.04 -7.33 -16.00
N TRP A 73 -42.96 -7.17 -16.94
CA TRP A 73 -44.28 -6.58 -16.69
C TRP A 73 -45.40 -7.55 -17.07
N ARG A 74 -46.54 -7.37 -16.40
CA ARG A 74 -47.78 -8.11 -16.65
C ARG A 74 -48.94 -7.13 -16.59
N ALA A 75 -49.87 -7.28 -17.53
CA ALA A 75 -51.12 -6.55 -17.57
C ALA A 75 -52.26 -7.56 -17.63
N THR A 76 -53.19 -7.47 -16.68
CA THR A 76 -54.44 -8.24 -16.73
C THR A 76 -55.52 -7.31 -17.22
N LEU A 77 -55.96 -7.56 -18.45
CA LEU A 77 -57.03 -6.84 -19.12
C LEU A 77 -58.35 -7.45 -18.70
N SER A 78 -59.35 -6.63 -18.44
CA SER A 78 -60.69 -7.08 -18.04
C SER A 78 -61.77 -6.18 -18.63
N THR A 79 -62.96 -6.75 -18.82
CA THR A 79 -64.15 -6.02 -19.25
C THR A 79 -65.42 -6.63 -18.64
N THR A 80 -66.35 -5.78 -18.23
CA THR A 80 -67.72 -6.17 -17.87
C THR A 80 -68.67 -6.13 -19.07
N ASN A 81 -68.22 -5.58 -20.20
CA ASN A 81 -68.96 -5.49 -21.45
C ASN A 81 -68.21 -6.24 -22.56
N ALA A 82 -68.70 -7.44 -22.92
CA ALA A 82 -68.05 -8.32 -23.89
C ALA A 82 -67.96 -7.75 -25.32
N SER A 83 -68.59 -6.61 -25.62
CA SER A 83 -68.47 -5.93 -26.92
C SER A 83 -67.28 -4.95 -26.99
N VAL A 84 -66.59 -4.71 -25.87
CA VAL A 84 -65.42 -3.81 -25.80
C VAL A 84 -64.28 -4.47 -25.02
N THR A 85 -63.05 -4.12 -25.37
CA THR A 85 -61.84 -4.57 -24.68
C THR A 85 -60.93 -3.37 -24.44
N PRO A 86 -60.20 -3.31 -23.31
CA PRO A 86 -59.14 -2.31 -23.18
C PRO A 86 -58.03 -2.60 -24.19
N THR A 87 -57.29 -1.57 -24.60
CA THR A 87 -56.14 -1.70 -25.49
C THR A 87 -54.91 -1.02 -24.92
N LEU A 88 -53.75 -1.63 -25.14
CA LEU A 88 -52.44 -1.11 -24.77
C LEU A 88 -51.62 -0.88 -26.04
N THR A 89 -51.30 0.37 -26.36
CA THR A 89 -50.59 0.71 -27.60
C THR A 89 -49.08 0.78 -27.40
N ASN A 90 -48.63 1.20 -26.22
CA ASN A 90 -47.22 1.27 -25.88
C ASN A 90 -47.01 0.95 -24.41
N VAL A 91 -45.97 0.18 -24.10
CA VAL A 91 -45.54 -0.12 -22.74
C VAL A 91 -44.05 0.21 -22.63
N ARG A 92 -43.72 1.17 -21.76
CA ARG A 92 -42.36 1.59 -21.48
C ARG A 92 -42.03 1.35 -20.01
N LEU A 93 -40.84 0.84 -19.73
CA LEU A 93 -40.29 0.78 -18.38
C LEU A 93 -39.04 1.65 -18.29
N ASP A 94 -39.04 2.55 -17.33
CA ASP A 94 -37.82 3.16 -16.81
C ASP A 94 -37.43 2.40 -15.55
N TYR A 95 -36.19 1.97 -15.41
CA TYR A 95 -35.76 1.25 -14.22
C TYR A 95 -34.41 1.77 -13.74
N ALA A 96 -34.20 1.69 -12.42
CA ALA A 96 -32.93 2.01 -11.80
C ALA A 96 -32.35 0.74 -11.18
N GLY A 97 -31.11 0.46 -11.56
CA GLY A 97 -30.29 -0.53 -10.90
C GLY A 97 -29.82 -0.05 -9.54
N GLY A 98 -29.57 -1.01 -8.66
CA GLY A 98 -28.81 -0.86 -7.45
C GLY A 98 -27.31 -1.07 -7.68
N TYR A 99 -26.56 -1.19 -6.60
CA TYR A 99 -25.17 -1.62 -6.65
C TYR A 99 -25.06 -3.05 -7.23
N VAL A 100 -24.01 -3.27 -8.02
CA VAL A 100 -23.68 -4.62 -8.51
C VAL A 100 -23.22 -5.51 -7.36
N ALA A 101 -23.48 -6.81 -7.44
CA ALA A 101 -23.22 -7.75 -6.34
C ALA A 101 -21.74 -7.87 -5.95
N ALA A 102 -20.83 -7.66 -6.91
CA ALA A 102 -19.40 -7.70 -6.68
C ALA A 102 -18.66 -6.77 -7.64
N GLY A 103 -17.58 -6.16 -7.15
CA GLY A 103 -16.63 -5.37 -7.93
C GLY A 103 -15.21 -5.60 -7.42
N ALA A 104 -14.24 -5.52 -8.34
CA ALA A 104 -12.83 -5.58 -8.00
C ALA A 104 -12.12 -4.34 -8.54
N TRP A 105 -11.30 -3.71 -7.71
CA TRP A 105 -10.43 -2.61 -8.08
C TRP A 105 -8.98 -3.03 -7.86
N GLU A 106 -8.12 -2.74 -8.84
CA GLU A 106 -6.69 -3.02 -8.78
C GLU A 106 -5.90 -1.72 -8.65
N SER A 107 -4.94 -1.70 -7.73
CA SER A 107 -4.08 -0.54 -7.53
C SER A 107 -3.08 -0.36 -8.68
N ALA A 108 -2.56 0.86 -8.81
CA ALA A 108 -1.33 1.08 -9.58
C ALA A 108 -0.14 0.28 -8.99
N THR A 109 0.89 0.06 -9.79
CA THR A 109 2.16 -0.51 -9.31
C THR A 109 2.85 0.48 -8.36
N LYS A 110 3.18 0.03 -7.16
CA LYS A 110 4.16 0.67 -6.29
C LYS A 110 5.54 0.07 -6.56
N ASP A 111 6.48 0.91 -6.99
CA ASP A 111 7.90 0.58 -7.04
C ASP A 111 8.58 1.07 -5.75
N THR A 112 9.26 0.16 -5.04
CA THR A 112 10.03 0.46 -3.82
C THR A 112 11.50 0.79 -4.10
N VAL A 113 11.88 0.90 -5.38
CA VAL A 113 13.22 1.19 -5.94
C VAL A 113 14.21 0.03 -5.79
N SER A 114 14.10 -0.75 -4.72
CA SER A 114 14.95 -1.92 -4.43
C SER A 114 14.13 -3.03 -3.80
N ASN A 115 14.64 -4.26 -3.83
CA ASN A 115 14.00 -5.38 -3.12
C ASN A 115 13.86 -5.07 -1.63
N THR A 116 12.65 -5.23 -1.09
CA THR A 116 12.35 -4.93 0.31
C THR A 116 11.47 -6.00 0.97
N SER A 117 11.29 -5.89 2.28
CA SER A 117 10.27 -6.62 3.03
C SER A 117 9.06 -5.71 3.27
N PHE A 118 7.87 -6.28 3.15
CA PHE A 118 6.61 -5.55 3.35
C PHE A 118 6.05 -5.84 4.74
N GLY A 119 5.40 -4.83 5.32
CA GLY A 119 4.81 -4.85 6.65
C GLY A 119 3.30 -5.12 6.60
N ALA A 120 2.54 -4.36 7.40
CA ALA A 120 1.09 -4.53 7.49
C ALA A 120 0.34 -3.85 6.34
N LEU A 121 -0.77 -4.49 5.95
CA LEU A 121 -1.84 -3.93 5.14
C LEU A 121 -2.94 -3.40 6.07
N SER A 122 -3.19 -2.10 6.00
CA SER A 122 -4.25 -1.42 6.75
C SER A 122 -5.15 -0.64 5.80
N TRP A 123 -6.40 -0.46 6.19
CA TRP A 123 -7.35 0.36 5.46
C TRP A 123 -8.42 0.94 6.38
N THR A 124 -9.04 2.02 5.92
CA THR A 124 -10.27 2.58 6.51
C THR A 124 -11.42 2.39 5.53
N ALA A 125 -12.55 1.89 6.04
CA ALA A 125 -13.69 1.53 5.20
C ALA A 125 -15.01 1.64 5.97
N GLY A 126 -16.10 1.86 5.22
CA GLY A 126 -17.46 1.67 5.69
C GLY A 126 -18.01 0.38 5.09
N ALA A 127 -18.37 -0.60 5.93
CA ALA A 127 -18.99 -1.84 5.50
C ALA A 127 -20.33 -2.03 6.21
N PRO A 128 -21.44 -1.49 5.67
CA PRO A 128 -22.78 -1.73 6.19
C PRO A 128 -23.13 -3.24 6.21
N ALA A 129 -24.14 -3.62 6.99
CA ALA A 129 -24.62 -5.00 7.03
C ALA A 129 -24.98 -5.51 5.61
N GLY A 130 -24.59 -6.75 5.31
CA GLY A 130 -24.77 -7.34 3.98
C GLY A 130 -23.71 -6.94 2.95
N THR A 131 -22.64 -6.24 3.37
CA THR A 131 -21.50 -5.89 2.50
C THR A 131 -20.20 -6.46 3.06
N SER A 132 -19.22 -6.69 2.19
CA SER A 132 -17.87 -7.08 2.63
C SER A 132 -16.78 -6.46 1.77
N LEU A 133 -15.66 -6.14 2.41
CA LEU A 133 -14.44 -5.67 1.77
C LEU A 133 -13.30 -6.63 2.09
N LYS A 134 -12.59 -7.08 1.07
CA LYS A 134 -11.45 -8.01 1.22
C LYS A 134 -10.35 -7.69 0.21
N PHE A 135 -9.11 -8.09 0.51
CA PHE A 135 -7.95 -7.74 -0.30
C PHE A 135 -7.12 -8.96 -0.70
N GLN A 136 -6.40 -8.84 -1.81
CA GLN A 136 -5.26 -9.69 -2.14
C GLN A 136 -4.06 -8.84 -2.56
N ILE A 137 -2.85 -9.29 -2.25
CA ILE A 137 -1.60 -8.61 -2.59
C ILE A 137 -0.85 -9.40 -3.65
N ALA A 138 -0.23 -8.70 -4.59
CA ALA A 138 0.70 -9.28 -5.54
C ALA A 138 2.01 -8.49 -5.52
N THR A 139 3.11 -9.20 -5.54
CA THR A 139 4.46 -8.62 -5.51
C THR A 139 5.40 -9.43 -6.41
N ASN A 140 6.35 -8.75 -7.06
CA ASN A 140 7.30 -9.38 -7.98
C ASN A 140 8.57 -8.51 -8.15
N ASN A 141 9.51 -9.02 -8.95
CA ASN A 141 10.76 -8.35 -9.33
C ASN A 141 10.84 -7.99 -10.82
N ASP A 142 9.85 -8.39 -11.61
CA ASP A 142 9.83 -8.22 -13.07
C ASP A 142 8.90 -7.09 -13.54
N ASN A 143 7.96 -6.63 -12.69
CA ASN A 143 6.87 -5.72 -13.04
C ASN A 143 5.99 -6.22 -14.21
N LEU A 144 5.95 -7.53 -14.44
CA LEU A 144 5.20 -8.15 -15.54
C LEU A 144 4.17 -9.14 -15.01
N THR A 145 4.57 -10.04 -14.12
CA THR A 145 3.72 -11.17 -13.69
C THR A 145 3.12 -10.92 -12.31
N TRP A 146 1.79 -10.82 -12.23
CA TRP A 146 1.08 -10.49 -10.98
C TRP A 146 0.29 -11.68 -10.45
N THR A 147 0.79 -12.31 -9.38
CA THR A 147 0.08 -13.38 -8.65
C THR A 147 -0.50 -12.84 -7.35
N TYR A 148 -1.83 -12.72 -7.28
CA TYR A 148 -2.55 -12.20 -6.12
C TYR A 148 -2.74 -13.28 -5.06
N ARG A 149 -2.32 -13.00 -3.83
CA ARG A 149 -2.31 -13.93 -2.70
C ARG A 149 -2.96 -13.30 -1.46
N GLY A 150 -3.54 -14.15 -0.62
CA GLY A 150 -4.07 -13.78 0.69
C GLY A 150 -3.06 -13.98 1.84
N PRO A 151 -3.52 -13.93 3.10
CA PRO A 151 -2.66 -13.93 4.29
C PRO A 151 -1.87 -15.22 4.53
N ASP A 152 -2.32 -16.34 3.97
CA ASP A 152 -1.62 -17.63 4.02
C ASP A 152 -0.67 -17.86 2.83
N GLY A 153 -0.59 -16.89 1.90
CA GLY A 153 0.21 -17.01 0.68
C GLY A 153 -0.48 -17.78 -0.46
N ALA A 154 -1.72 -18.25 -0.28
CA ALA A 154 -2.51 -18.90 -1.34
C ALA A 154 -3.25 -17.88 -2.22
N THR A 155 -3.58 -18.25 -3.46
CA THR A 155 -4.28 -17.39 -4.43
C THR A 155 -5.79 -17.35 -4.25
N GLY A 156 -6.36 -18.24 -3.43
CA GLY A 156 -7.80 -18.35 -3.16
C GLY A 156 -8.25 -17.72 -1.84
N THR A 157 -7.35 -17.10 -1.10
CA THR A 157 -7.62 -16.51 0.23
C THR A 157 -7.48 -15.00 0.19
N TYR A 158 -8.00 -14.33 1.22
CA TYR A 158 -8.12 -12.87 1.23
C TYR A 158 -7.75 -12.29 2.60
N TYR A 159 -7.15 -11.11 2.58
CA TYR A 159 -6.98 -10.29 3.77
C TYR A 159 -8.34 -9.62 4.08
N THR A 160 -8.92 -9.97 5.22
CA THR A 160 -10.24 -9.45 5.66
C THR A 160 -10.14 -8.58 6.93
N THR A 161 -8.96 -8.51 7.55
CA THR A 161 -8.72 -7.77 8.79
C THR A 161 -7.69 -6.68 8.56
N SER A 162 -8.06 -5.42 8.80
CA SER A 162 -7.17 -4.26 8.69
C SER A 162 -6.05 -4.35 9.73
N GLY A 163 -4.81 -4.02 9.34
CA GLY A 163 -3.61 -4.14 10.17
C GLY A 163 -2.93 -5.50 10.10
N THR A 164 -3.39 -6.42 9.26
CA THR A 164 -2.76 -7.74 9.11
C THR A 164 -1.37 -7.60 8.47
N ILE A 165 -0.38 -8.25 9.09
CA ILE A 165 0.97 -8.35 8.53
C ILE A 165 0.93 -9.22 7.27
N LEU A 166 1.58 -8.75 6.20
CA LEU A 166 1.62 -9.49 4.95
C LEU A 166 2.42 -10.79 5.08
N ASN A 167 1.97 -11.80 4.35
CA ASN A 167 2.66 -13.07 4.27
C ASN A 167 4.10 -12.90 3.75
N ALA A 168 5.04 -13.68 4.31
CA ALA A 168 6.46 -13.59 3.97
C ALA A 168 6.77 -13.91 2.49
N VAL A 169 5.87 -14.55 1.74
CA VAL A 169 5.96 -14.73 0.28
C VAL A 169 6.13 -13.40 -0.47
N HIS A 170 5.71 -12.29 0.13
CA HIS A 170 5.82 -10.96 -0.45
C HIS A 170 7.19 -10.30 -0.20
N ASN A 171 8.03 -10.85 0.68
CA ASN A 171 9.32 -10.25 1.01
C ASN A 171 10.38 -10.45 -0.08
N THR A 172 11.45 -9.66 -0.01
CA THR A 172 12.55 -9.62 -0.99
C THR A 172 12.06 -9.28 -2.41
N GLN A 173 10.98 -8.51 -2.51
CA GLN A 173 10.37 -8.11 -3.77
C GLN A 173 10.30 -6.59 -3.90
N ARG A 174 10.29 -6.09 -5.14
CA ARG A 174 10.40 -4.65 -5.43
C ARG A 174 9.07 -4.00 -5.77
N TYR A 175 8.26 -4.66 -6.60
CA TYR A 175 7.02 -4.11 -7.11
C TYR A 175 5.84 -4.69 -6.34
N LEU A 176 4.84 -3.86 -6.07
CA LEU A 176 3.64 -4.24 -5.35
C LEU A 176 2.38 -3.72 -6.06
N ARG A 177 1.34 -4.55 -6.06
CA ARG A 177 -0.05 -4.19 -6.33
C ARG A 177 -0.97 -4.85 -5.32
N TYR A 178 -2.16 -4.29 -5.17
CA TYR A 178 -3.24 -4.94 -4.44
C TYR A 178 -4.54 -4.90 -5.23
N LYS A 179 -5.40 -5.87 -4.96
CA LYS A 179 -6.81 -5.87 -5.38
C LYS A 179 -7.68 -5.71 -4.15
N ALA A 180 -8.62 -4.77 -4.23
CA ALA A 180 -9.74 -4.65 -3.32
C ALA A 180 -10.97 -5.27 -3.97
N PHE A 181 -11.68 -6.12 -3.23
CA PHE A 181 -12.93 -6.74 -3.66
C PHE A 181 -14.05 -6.22 -2.76
N LEU A 182 -15.07 -5.65 -3.41
CA LEU A 182 -16.22 -5.02 -2.78
C LEU A 182 -17.43 -5.87 -3.15
N ASP A 183 -18.00 -6.55 -2.17
CA ASP A 183 -19.16 -7.43 -2.36
C ASP A 183 -20.38 -6.88 -1.60
N THR A 184 -21.57 -7.09 -2.16
CA THR A 184 -22.85 -6.81 -1.51
C THR A 184 -23.86 -7.90 -1.81
N THR A 185 -24.63 -8.29 -0.80
CA THR A 185 -25.78 -9.19 -0.97
C THR A 185 -27.07 -8.44 -1.26
N GLY A 186 -27.05 -7.10 -1.27
CA GLY A 186 -28.22 -6.26 -1.50
C GLY A 186 -27.96 -5.16 -2.52
N GLY A 187 -28.91 -4.91 -3.43
CA GLY A 187 -28.76 -3.84 -4.44
C GLY A 187 -28.79 -2.42 -3.88
N LEU A 188 -29.10 -2.23 -2.59
CA LEU A 188 -29.28 -0.91 -1.99
C LEU A 188 -28.08 -0.41 -1.18
N VAL A 189 -27.10 -1.26 -0.93
CA VAL A 189 -25.94 -0.94 -0.11
C VAL A 189 -24.66 -1.47 -0.76
N THR A 190 -23.55 -0.76 -0.55
CA THR A 190 -22.21 -1.14 -1.04
C THR A 190 -21.20 -0.81 0.05
N PRO A 191 -20.09 -1.57 0.16
CA PRO A 191 -18.99 -1.13 0.99
C PRO A 191 -18.30 0.07 0.34
N VAL A 192 -17.63 0.88 1.16
CA VAL A 192 -16.81 2.02 0.74
C VAL A 192 -15.40 1.83 1.27
N LEU A 193 -14.40 1.94 0.40
CA LEU A 193 -12.99 1.97 0.75
C LEU A 193 -12.50 3.43 0.70
N ASN A 194 -12.01 3.95 1.82
CA ASN A 194 -11.57 5.35 1.93
C ASN A 194 -10.05 5.47 1.73
N GLU A 195 -9.27 4.69 2.49
CA GLU A 195 -7.81 4.72 2.45
C GLU A 195 -7.24 3.31 2.55
N THR A 196 -6.15 3.05 1.85
CA THR A 196 -5.32 1.85 2.00
C THR A 196 -3.89 2.26 2.28
N THR A 197 -3.31 1.73 3.35
CA THR A 197 -1.93 1.97 3.78
C THR A 197 -1.18 0.65 3.80
N LEU A 198 0.03 0.66 3.25
CA LEU A 198 0.91 -0.49 3.25
C LEU A 198 2.32 -0.06 3.63
N THR A 199 2.86 -0.69 4.65
CA THR A 199 4.21 -0.38 5.16
C THR A 199 5.25 -1.28 4.50
N TYR A 200 6.46 -0.77 4.33
CA TYR A 200 7.60 -1.55 3.81
C TYR A 200 8.89 -0.96 4.36
N ASN A 201 9.93 -1.79 4.43
CA ASN A 201 11.23 -1.33 4.89
C ASN A 201 11.89 -0.47 3.80
N THR A 202 12.45 0.67 4.19
CA THR A 202 13.29 1.44 3.28
C THR A 202 14.74 1.19 3.65
N THR A 203 15.49 0.53 2.78
CA THR A 203 16.96 0.52 2.85
C THR A 203 17.51 1.86 2.32
N ALA A 204 16.89 2.97 2.69
CA ALA A 204 17.33 4.31 2.31
C ALA A 204 18.36 4.79 3.34
N GLY A 205 19.55 4.17 3.28
CA GLY A 205 20.67 4.48 4.18
C GLY A 205 22.01 4.74 3.48
N ALA A 206 22.30 4.13 2.32
CA ALA A 206 23.63 4.26 1.70
C ALA A 206 23.69 3.92 0.20
N LEU A 207 22.90 4.59 -0.63
CA LEU A 207 23.21 4.65 -2.08
C LEU A 207 23.48 6.10 -2.45
N GLY A 208 24.76 6.50 -2.38
CA GLY A 208 25.26 7.83 -2.75
C GLY A 208 26.59 8.18 -2.08
N THR A 209 27.36 9.10 -2.68
CA THR A 209 28.59 9.66 -2.08
C THR A 209 28.24 10.56 -0.89
N LYS A 210 28.76 10.27 0.30
CA LYS A 210 28.72 11.18 1.46
C LYS A 210 30.07 11.87 1.59
N THR A 211 30.09 13.20 1.44
CA THR A 211 31.29 14.02 1.67
C THR A 211 31.34 14.46 3.13
N PHE A 212 32.40 14.07 3.84
CA PHE A 212 32.69 14.56 5.19
C PHE A 212 33.65 15.76 5.11
N THR A 213 33.11 16.97 5.00
CA THR A 213 33.92 18.19 4.99
C THR A 213 34.61 18.38 6.35
N ASN A 214 35.94 18.54 6.35
CA ASN A 214 36.77 18.65 7.57
C ASN A 214 36.69 17.42 8.51
N GLY A 215 36.31 16.24 7.99
CA GLY A 215 36.15 15.04 8.82
C GLY A 215 37.46 14.43 9.35
N VAL A 216 38.60 14.71 8.70
CA VAL A 216 39.92 14.19 9.10
C VAL A 216 40.97 15.30 8.98
N THR A 217 41.83 15.42 10.00
CA THR A 217 43.03 16.28 9.96
C THR A 217 44.25 15.45 10.34
N LEU A 218 45.22 15.33 9.42
CA LEU A 218 46.47 14.60 9.65
C LEU A 218 47.56 15.60 10.09
N LYS A 219 48.09 15.45 11.31
CA LYS A 219 49.07 16.37 11.90
C LYS A 219 50.49 15.80 11.99
N THR A 220 50.64 14.49 11.82
CA THR A 220 51.91 13.80 11.96
C THR A 220 52.58 13.67 10.60
N LEU A 221 53.88 13.98 10.53
CA LEU A 221 54.69 13.83 9.33
C LEU A 221 54.88 12.35 8.97
N GLY A 222 54.96 12.06 7.68
CA GLY A 222 55.13 10.71 7.15
C GLY A 222 53.91 10.17 6.42
N THR A 223 53.92 8.89 6.11
CA THR A 223 52.85 8.21 5.39
C THR A 223 51.73 7.80 6.34
N GLN A 224 50.52 8.27 6.08
CA GLN A 224 49.32 8.03 6.88
C GLN A 224 48.27 7.23 6.10
N SER A 225 47.26 6.72 6.81
CA SER A 225 46.07 6.09 6.24
C SER A 225 44.79 6.62 6.89
N VAL A 226 43.67 6.50 6.17
CA VAL A 226 42.33 6.80 6.66
C VAL A 226 41.44 5.61 6.37
N THR A 227 40.78 5.08 7.40
CA THR A 227 39.83 3.96 7.30
C THR A 227 38.42 4.47 7.60
N ALA A 228 37.47 4.12 6.75
CA ALA A 228 36.05 4.33 6.98
C ALA A 228 35.36 2.97 7.13
N THR A 229 34.55 2.83 8.18
CA THR A 229 33.74 1.64 8.47
C THR A 229 32.30 2.07 8.70
N ASP A 230 31.37 1.45 8.00
CA ASP A 230 29.94 1.67 8.25
C ASP A 230 29.54 1.14 9.64
N VAL A 231 28.82 1.96 10.42
CA VAL A 231 28.48 1.63 11.82
C VAL A 231 27.41 0.53 11.92
N VAL A 232 26.60 0.35 10.88
CA VAL A 232 25.49 -0.64 10.85
C VAL A 232 25.97 -1.93 10.19
N THR A 233 26.77 -1.82 9.14
CA THR A 233 27.27 -2.92 8.33
C THR A 233 28.79 -2.91 8.33
N SER A 234 29.38 -3.35 9.45
CA SER A 234 30.84 -3.30 9.69
C SER A 234 31.71 -3.99 8.62
N THR A 235 31.13 -4.87 7.79
CA THR A 235 31.80 -5.50 6.66
C THR A 235 32.05 -4.54 5.48
N LEU A 236 31.39 -3.38 5.45
CA LEU A 236 31.66 -2.29 4.50
C LEU A 236 32.74 -1.39 5.07
N THR A 237 33.99 -1.86 4.99
CA THR A 237 35.18 -1.14 5.41
C THR A 237 36.09 -0.88 4.21
N ASP A 238 36.57 0.35 4.08
CA ASP A 238 37.58 0.73 3.08
C ASP A 238 38.68 1.58 3.72
N THR A 239 39.90 1.48 3.19
CA THR A 239 41.08 2.18 3.71
C THR A 239 41.86 2.84 2.59
N GLN A 240 41.94 4.17 2.62
CA GLN A 240 42.89 4.92 1.83
C GLN A 240 44.24 4.91 2.55
N SER A 241 45.22 4.23 1.97
CA SER A 241 46.62 4.22 2.45
C SER A 241 47.52 5.10 1.59
N GLY A 242 48.74 5.38 2.06
CA GLY A 242 49.76 6.07 1.26
C GLY A 242 49.62 7.61 1.25
N ILE A 243 48.86 8.20 2.17
CA ILE A 243 48.69 9.65 2.23
C ILE A 243 49.97 10.27 2.80
N THR A 244 50.77 10.91 1.95
CA THR A 244 52.03 11.52 2.39
C THR A 244 51.81 12.90 2.98
N VAL A 245 52.11 13.05 4.28
CA VAL A 245 52.14 14.34 4.98
C VAL A 245 53.59 14.83 5.02
N ASN A 246 53.89 15.81 4.18
CA ASN A 246 55.23 16.39 4.08
C ASN A 246 55.43 17.56 5.06
N ALA A 247 56.66 17.73 5.52
CA ALA A 247 57.04 18.93 6.25
C ALA A 247 57.02 20.13 5.30
N SER A 248 56.43 21.25 5.74
CA SER A 248 56.60 22.53 5.05
C SER A 248 57.93 23.16 5.47
N THR A 249 58.58 23.88 4.57
CA THR A 249 59.82 24.60 4.85
C THR A 249 59.57 25.67 5.93
N PRO A 250 60.28 25.66 7.07
CA PRO A 250 60.06 26.66 8.11
C PRO A 250 60.41 28.05 7.59
N THR A 251 59.45 28.98 7.61
CA THR A 251 59.61 30.31 7.03
C THR A 251 60.27 31.32 7.97
N LYS A 252 60.56 30.93 9.23
CA LYS A 252 61.30 31.76 10.19
C LYS A 252 61.93 30.90 11.28
N LEU A 253 63.26 31.00 11.45
CA LEU A 253 63.95 30.56 12.67
C LEU A 253 64.07 31.76 13.62
N GLY A 254 63.50 31.65 14.82
CA GLY A 254 63.71 32.62 15.90
C GLY A 254 64.47 31.95 17.05
N PHE A 255 65.63 32.47 17.39
CA PHE A 255 66.34 32.08 18.61
C PHE A 255 66.05 33.11 19.71
N THR A 256 65.58 32.67 20.87
CA THR A 256 65.70 33.43 22.11
C THR A 256 66.80 32.77 22.93
N GLN A 257 67.93 33.45 23.12
CA GLN A 257 69.00 32.94 23.95
C GLN A 257 68.51 32.86 25.40
N HIS A 258 68.49 31.65 25.97
CA HIS A 258 68.38 31.45 27.41
C HIS A 258 69.80 31.23 27.95
N LEU A 259 70.40 32.28 28.52
CA LEU A 259 71.71 32.20 29.18
C LEU A 259 71.54 31.45 30.52
N GLY A 260 71.55 30.12 30.46
CA GLY A 260 71.69 29.27 31.64
C GLY A 260 73.17 28.98 31.90
N THR A 261 73.67 29.36 33.07
CA THR A 261 75.04 29.08 33.53
C THR A 261 75.26 27.58 33.72
N ARG A 262 76.32 27.03 33.11
CA ARG A 262 76.79 25.67 33.43
C ARG A 262 78.02 25.76 34.32
N SER A 263 77.89 25.31 35.56
CA SER A 263 79.01 25.17 36.51
C SER A 263 79.83 23.92 36.18
N ALA A 264 81.15 24.06 36.06
CA ALA A 264 82.06 22.93 35.90
C ALA A 264 82.36 22.29 37.28
N GLN A 265 82.11 20.98 37.42
CA GLN A 265 82.47 20.23 38.64
C GLN A 265 83.87 19.61 38.51
N ILE A 266 84.70 19.80 39.54
CA ILE A 266 86.04 19.22 39.71
C ILE A 266 85.90 17.82 40.35
N ALA A 267 86.57 16.80 39.78
CA ALA A 267 86.60 15.44 40.31
C ALA A 267 87.64 15.27 41.45
N PRO A 268 87.33 14.57 42.56
CA PRO A 268 88.27 14.41 43.67
C PRO A 268 89.33 13.31 43.46
N ARG A 269 90.52 13.63 43.98
CA ARG A 269 91.84 12.96 43.92
C ARG A 269 91.92 11.65 44.72
N ARG A 270 92.51 10.59 44.16
CA ARG A 270 92.94 9.38 44.92
C ARG A 270 94.44 9.46 45.25
N LEU A 271 94.79 9.27 46.53
CA LEU A 271 96.17 9.18 47.03
C LEU A 271 96.61 7.70 47.08
N PRO A 272 97.82 7.34 46.61
CA PRO A 272 98.40 6.03 46.85
C PRO A 272 99.10 5.92 48.22
N TRP A 273 99.12 4.70 48.72
CA TRP A 273 99.49 4.22 50.06
C TRP A 273 100.97 4.46 50.45
N ARG A 274 101.23 4.73 51.75
CA ARG A 274 102.54 5.07 52.34
C ARG A 274 103.03 3.93 53.25
N PRO A 275 104.25 3.37 53.09
CA PRO A 275 104.89 2.54 54.11
C PRO A 275 105.63 3.38 55.18
N ALA A 276 105.81 2.81 56.37
CA ALA A 276 106.36 3.42 57.58
C ALA A 276 107.90 3.71 57.52
N PRO A 277 108.43 4.61 58.36
CA PRO A 277 109.77 5.21 58.21
C PRO A 277 110.88 4.41 58.91
N GLN A 278 112.12 4.48 58.41
CA GLN A 278 113.32 4.06 59.15
C GLN A 278 114.40 5.15 59.17
N GLY A 279 114.81 5.52 60.39
CA GLY A 279 116.18 5.93 60.78
C GLY A 279 116.64 7.38 60.54
N PRO A 280 117.00 8.16 61.59
CA PRO A 280 117.67 9.46 61.45
C PRO A 280 119.17 9.33 61.08
N PRO A 281 119.80 10.40 60.53
CA PRO A 281 121.12 10.38 59.89
C PRO A 281 122.27 10.63 60.88
N PRO A 282 123.51 10.21 60.57
CA PRO A 282 124.71 10.74 61.25
C PRO A 282 125.22 12.05 60.60
N CYS A 283 125.63 12.97 61.48
CA CYS A 283 126.19 14.29 61.18
C CYS A 283 127.64 14.25 60.63
N ARG A 284 128.01 15.40 60.01
CA ARG A 284 129.31 15.82 59.43
C ARG A 284 130.51 15.76 60.38
N GLU A 285 131.72 15.82 59.81
CA GLU A 285 132.77 16.88 59.94
C GLU A 285 134.13 16.39 59.42
N PRO A 286 135.16 17.24 59.17
CA PRO A 286 135.20 18.71 59.08
C PRO A 286 135.41 19.25 57.65
#